data_AF-A0A1Y4LFQ4-F1
#
_entry.id   AF-A0A1Y4LFQ4-F1
#
_cell.length_a   1.000
_cell.length_b   1.000
_cell.length_c   1.000
_cell.angle_alpha   90.00
_cell.angle_beta   90.00
_cell.angle_gamma   90.00
#
_symmetry.space_group_name_H-M   'P 1'
#
loop_
_entity.id
_entity.type
_entity.pdbx_description
1 polymer ?
#
loop_
_entity_poly.entity_id
_entity_poly.type
_entity_poly.pdbx_seq_one_letter_code
_entity_poly.pdbx_strand_id
1 'polypeptide(L)'
;MTTKNNSQVSVEDNLQISREDLGHQRRGANGMSHHLFLIHATTEELVVRDVKKLMWANEDKTFRLELDGIAGFAVFVDDVLLLQSDFYAVERYYRQDAQNFYLYLKDKMQEMLEIQQKQ
;
A
#
# COMPACT_ATOMS: atom_id res chain seq x y z
N MET A 1 15.06 28.42 28.50
CA MET A 1 13.78 28.16 27.77
C MET A 1 13.94 28.68 26.34
N THR A 2 13.04 28.27 25.43
CA THR A 2 12.98 28.54 23.97
C THR A 2 14.11 27.93 23.11
N THR A 3 13.90 27.16 22.05
CA THR A 3 12.73 26.43 21.49
C THR A 3 13.31 25.38 20.54
N LYS A 4 12.74 24.18 20.50
CA LYS A 4 13.14 23.09 19.58
C LYS A 4 12.65 23.43 18.16
N ASN A 5 13.55 23.62 17.21
CA ASN A 5 13.22 23.52 15.79
C ASN A 5 13.68 22.14 15.29
N ASN A 6 12.84 21.14 15.47
CA ASN A 6 12.93 19.92 14.68
C ASN A 6 12.09 20.17 13.43
N SER A 7 12.76 20.51 12.34
CA SER A 7 12.21 20.52 10.99
C SER A 7 11.68 19.12 10.69
N GLN A 8 10.37 18.94 10.87
CA GLN A 8 9.66 17.71 10.57
C GLN A 8 9.52 17.66 9.04
N VAL A 9 10.31 16.79 8.42
CA VAL A 9 10.26 16.47 6.99
C VAL A 9 8.85 16.00 6.67
N SER A 10 8.08 16.85 5.99
CA SER A 10 6.81 16.48 5.37
C SER A 10 7.16 15.80 4.04
N VAL A 11 7.20 14.47 4.04
CA VAL A 11 7.05 13.71 2.80
C VAL A 11 5.58 13.83 2.45
N GLU A 12 5.26 14.61 1.41
CA GLU A 12 3.92 14.66 0.85
C GLU A 12 3.51 13.21 0.50
N ASP A 13 2.48 12.68 1.17
CA ASP A 13 2.01 11.30 0.97
C ASP A 13 1.42 11.19 -0.44
N ASN A 14 2.19 10.65 -1.39
CA ASN A 14 1.77 10.36 -2.79
C ASN A 14 0.72 9.22 -2.90
N LEU A 15 0.10 8.83 -1.79
CA LEU A 15 -0.95 7.82 -1.71
C LEU A 15 -2.27 8.47 -1.27
N GLN A 16 -3.23 8.50 -2.18
CA GLN A 16 -4.61 8.87 -1.86
C GLN A 16 -5.39 7.60 -1.47
N ILE A 17 -5.99 7.60 -0.26
CA ILE A 17 -6.89 6.52 0.20
C ILE A 17 -8.28 7.12 0.40
N SER A 18 -9.29 6.57 -0.30
CA SER A 18 -10.63 7.18 -0.40
C SER A 18 -11.59 6.88 0.76
N ARG A 19 -11.11 6.46 1.95
CA ARG A 19 -11.98 6.07 3.08
C ARG A 19 -11.89 7.07 4.23
N GLU A 20 -13.02 7.69 4.58
CA GLU A 20 -13.19 8.39 5.86
C GLU A 20 -12.92 7.38 7.00
N ASP A 21 -12.05 7.75 7.93
CA ASP A 21 -11.63 6.97 9.12
C ASP A 21 -10.85 5.66 8.87
N LEU A 22 -9.64 5.78 8.32
CA LEU A 22 -8.57 4.84 8.70
C LEU A 22 -7.99 5.27 10.05
N GLY A 23 -8.55 4.70 11.11
CA GLY A 23 -8.14 4.90 12.49
C GLY A 23 -6.62 4.93 12.64
N HIS A 24 -6.09 6.13 12.89
CA HIS A 24 -4.74 6.43 13.39
C HIS A 24 -3.68 5.41 12.98
N GLN A 25 -3.17 5.53 11.75
CA GLN A 25 -1.99 4.79 11.29
C GLN A 25 -0.83 5.02 12.27
N ARG A 26 -0.57 4.02 13.11
CA ARG A 26 0.51 4.02 14.11
C ARG A 26 1.84 3.87 13.40
N ARG A 27 2.47 5.01 13.07
CA ARG A 27 3.85 5.05 12.60
C ARG A 27 4.77 4.54 13.73
N GLY A 28 5.55 3.48 13.49
CA GLY A 28 6.69 3.12 14.36
C GLY A 28 6.76 1.71 14.96
N ALA A 29 6.21 0.68 14.31
CA ALA A 29 6.29 -0.70 14.81
C ALA A 29 7.60 -1.40 14.40
N ASN A 30 8.63 -1.37 15.27
CA ASN A 30 9.87 -2.15 15.13
C ASN A 30 9.67 -3.65 15.43
N GLY A 31 10.23 -4.52 14.57
CA GLY A 31 10.56 -5.95 14.80
C GLY A 31 9.43 -6.84 15.33
N MET A 32 9.26 -6.90 16.66
CA MET A 32 8.24 -7.74 17.32
C MET A 32 6.81 -7.25 17.06
N SER A 33 6.62 -5.94 16.95
CA SER A 33 5.32 -5.34 16.63
C SER A 33 4.93 -5.55 15.17
N HIS A 34 5.90 -5.77 14.27
CA HIS A 34 5.65 -6.16 12.88
C HIS A 34 5.13 -7.61 12.77
N HIS A 35 5.69 -8.53 13.58
CA HIS A 35 5.21 -9.91 13.63
C HIS A 35 3.81 -10.02 14.25
N LEU A 36 3.54 -9.30 15.35
CA LEU A 36 2.20 -9.24 15.95
C LEU A 36 1.19 -8.52 15.05
N PHE A 37 1.62 -7.49 14.31
CA PHE A 37 0.81 -6.86 13.26
C PHE A 37 0.45 -7.88 12.18
N LEU A 38 1.40 -8.65 11.67
CA LEU A 38 1.12 -9.69 10.67
C LEU A 38 0.12 -10.75 11.15
N ILE A 39 0.11 -11.07 12.44
CA ILE A 39 -0.80 -12.06 13.04
C ILE A 39 -2.24 -11.53 13.20
N HIS A 40 -2.40 -10.22 13.44
CA HIS A 40 -3.71 -9.62 13.74
C HIS A 40 -4.22 -8.65 12.67
N ALA A 41 -3.42 -8.34 11.65
CA ALA A 41 -3.81 -7.43 10.59
C ALA A 41 -4.90 -8.06 9.74
N THR A 42 -5.89 -7.23 9.43
CA THR A 42 -6.88 -7.53 8.41
C THR A 42 -6.22 -7.59 7.03
N THR A 43 -6.84 -8.32 6.10
CA THR A 43 -6.37 -8.38 4.71
C THR A 43 -6.33 -6.98 4.07
N GLU A 44 -7.26 -6.10 4.45
CA GLU A 44 -7.25 -4.69 4.05
C GLU A 44 -5.96 -3.97 4.48
N GLU A 45 -5.57 -4.10 5.76
CA GLU A 45 -4.34 -3.49 6.28
C GLU A 45 -3.08 -4.06 5.60
N LEU A 46 -3.07 -5.35 5.26
CA LEU A 46 -1.98 -5.99 4.53
C LEU A 46 -1.88 -5.47 3.09
N VAL A 47 -3.01 -5.28 2.41
CA VAL A 47 -3.08 -4.66 1.07
C VAL A 47 -2.56 -3.23 1.12
N VAL A 48 -3.04 -2.42 2.06
CA VAL A 48 -2.57 -1.03 2.24
C VAL A 48 -1.06 -0.99 2.48
N ARG A 49 -0.53 -1.87 3.32
CA ARG A 49 0.91 -1.98 3.58
C ARG A 49 1.69 -2.29 2.29
N ASP A 50 1.23 -3.24 1.49
CA ASP A 50 1.95 -3.66 0.29
C ASP A 50 1.88 -2.63 -0.84
N VAL A 51 0.75 -1.93 -0.98
CA VAL A 51 0.62 -0.77 -1.88
C VAL A 51 1.56 0.36 -1.43
N LYS A 52 1.63 0.67 -0.13
CA LYS A 52 2.59 1.65 0.40
C LYS A 52 4.05 1.25 0.15
N LYS A 53 4.37 -0.03 0.32
CA LYS A 53 5.71 -0.54 0.01
C LYS A 53 6.05 -0.39 -1.47
N LEU A 54 5.08 -0.63 -2.36
CA LEU A 54 5.24 -0.41 -3.79
C LEU A 54 5.42 1.08 -4.14
N MET A 55 4.66 1.96 -3.48
CA MET A 55 4.83 3.41 -3.61
C MET A 55 6.23 3.87 -3.19
N TRP A 56 6.71 3.43 -2.03
CA TRP A 56 8.07 3.77 -1.58
C TRP A 56 9.17 3.24 -2.51
N ALA A 57 8.90 2.19 -3.28
CA ALA A 57 9.83 1.68 -4.28
C ALA A 57 9.76 2.46 -5.62
N ASN A 58 8.76 3.31 -5.82
CA ASN A 58 8.52 4.07 -7.06
C ASN A 58 8.13 5.52 -6.70
N GLU A 59 9.08 6.27 -6.13
CA GLU A 59 8.85 7.62 -5.59
C GLU A 59 8.40 8.65 -6.64
N ASP A 60 8.66 8.39 -7.92
CA ASP A 60 8.30 9.21 -9.07
C ASP A 60 6.85 9.02 -9.55
N LYS A 61 6.11 8.09 -8.93
CA LYS A 61 4.77 7.66 -9.35
C LYS A 61 3.69 8.09 -8.35
N THR A 62 2.50 8.40 -8.85
CA THR A 62 1.34 8.73 -8.02
C THR A 62 0.48 7.49 -7.81
N PHE A 63 0.14 7.15 -6.57
CA PHE A 63 -0.68 5.98 -6.25
C PHE A 63 -2.05 6.40 -5.72
N ARG A 64 -3.10 5.72 -6.18
CA ARG A 64 -4.45 5.84 -5.61
C ARG A 64 -4.97 4.45 -5.26
N LEU A 65 -5.42 4.28 -4.02
CA LEU A 65 -6.07 3.06 -3.55
C LEU A 65 -7.53 3.37 -3.24
N GLU A 66 -8.42 2.80 -4.05
CA GLU A 66 -9.86 2.89 -3.86
C GLU A 66 -10.35 1.63 -3.16
N LEU A 67 -11.11 1.81 -2.09
CA LEU A 67 -11.75 0.72 -1.34
C LEU A 67 -13.26 0.86 -1.54
N ASP A 68 -13.96 -0.20 -1.94
CA ASP A 68 -15.40 -0.15 -2.18
C ASP A 68 -16.24 -0.14 -0.88
N GLY A 69 -15.58 -0.28 0.28
CA GLY A 69 -16.19 -0.30 1.61
C GLY A 69 -16.83 -1.63 2.00
N ILE A 70 -16.84 -2.63 1.11
CA ILE A 70 -17.46 -3.94 1.30
C ILE A 70 -16.40 -5.04 1.29
N ALA A 71 -15.75 -5.26 0.15
CA ALA A 71 -14.80 -6.37 -0.03
C ALA A 71 -13.77 -6.12 -1.15
N GLY A 72 -14.03 -5.17 -2.05
CA GLY A 72 -13.22 -4.86 -3.21
C GLY A 72 -12.25 -3.71 -2.99
N PHE A 73 -11.19 -3.71 -3.78
CA PHE A 73 -10.26 -2.60 -3.89
C PHE A 73 -9.73 -2.46 -5.32
N ALA A 74 -9.29 -1.25 -5.66
CA ALA A 74 -8.61 -0.95 -6.90
C ALA A 74 -7.35 -0.11 -6.63
N VAL A 75 -6.24 -0.52 -7.23
CA VAL A 75 -4.95 0.16 -7.17
C VAL A 75 -4.72 0.84 -8.51
N PHE A 76 -4.47 2.14 -8.48
CA PHE A 76 -4.13 2.95 -9.64
C PHE A 76 -2.72 3.53 -9.48
N VAL A 77 -2.02 3.64 -10.60
CA VAL A 77 -0.71 4.29 -10.70
C VAL A 77 -0.72 5.27 -11.85
N ASP A 78 -0.42 6.55 -11.58
CA ASP A 78 -0.53 7.65 -12.55
C ASP A 78 -1.89 7.65 -13.28
N ASP A 79 -2.98 7.47 -12.52
CA ASP A 79 -4.37 7.32 -13.01
C ASP A 79 -4.66 6.11 -13.91
N VAL A 80 -3.70 5.21 -14.09
CA VAL A 80 -3.88 3.94 -14.79
C VAL A 80 -4.21 2.83 -13.79
N LEU A 81 -5.23 2.02 -14.11
CA LEU A 81 -5.60 0.88 -13.27
C LEU A 81 -4.49 -0.18 -13.32
N LEU A 82 -3.86 -0.43 -12.17
CA LEU A 82 -2.85 -1.47 -11.99
C LEU A 82 -3.51 -2.82 -11.67
N LEU A 83 -4.44 -2.82 -10.71
CA LEU A 83 -5.11 -4.02 -10.24
C LEU A 83 -6.48 -3.67 -9.66
N GLN A 84 -7.50 -4.45 -10.01
CA GLN A 84 -8.79 -4.47 -9.32
C GLN A 84 -9.00 -5.88 -8.77
N SER A 85 -9.31 -6.01 -7.49
CA SER A 85 -9.51 -7.32 -6.83
C SER A 85 -10.36 -7.18 -5.58
N ASP A 86 -10.54 -8.28 -4.86
CA ASP A 86 -11.23 -8.33 -3.57
C ASP A 86 -10.34 -8.95 -2.48
N PHE A 87 -10.63 -8.62 -1.23
CA PHE A 87 -9.85 -9.04 -0.08
C PHE A 87 -9.81 -10.56 0.08
N TYR A 88 -10.89 -11.28 -0.25
CA TYR A 88 -10.91 -12.74 -0.17
C TYR A 88 -9.99 -13.38 -1.22
N ALA A 89 -9.99 -12.85 -2.44
CA ALA A 89 -9.13 -13.31 -3.51
C ALA A 89 -7.65 -13.12 -3.18
N VAL A 90 -7.28 -12.04 -2.48
CA VAL A 90 -5.88 -11.77 -2.13
C VAL A 90 -5.45 -12.36 -0.79
N GLU A 91 -6.38 -12.75 0.08
CA GLU A 91 -6.09 -13.41 1.35
C GLU A 91 -5.21 -14.66 1.16
N ARG A 92 -5.43 -15.40 0.07
CA ARG A 92 -4.66 -16.62 -0.27
C ARG A 92 -3.16 -16.37 -0.40
N TYR A 93 -2.75 -15.17 -0.83
CA TYR A 93 -1.33 -14.83 -0.96
C TYR A 93 -0.69 -14.74 0.42
N TYR A 94 -1.41 -14.21 1.41
CA TYR A 94 -0.92 -14.04 2.78
C TYR A 94 -0.91 -15.32 3.63
N ARG A 95 -1.75 -16.31 3.29
CA ARG A 95 -1.81 -17.59 4.02
C ARG A 95 -0.57 -18.48 3.84
N GLN A 96 0.18 -18.30 2.74
CA GLN A 96 1.36 -19.11 2.44
C GLN A 96 2.67 -18.39 2.79
N ASP A 97 2.78 -17.10 2.46
CA ASP A 97 3.88 -16.23 2.87
C ASP A 97 3.39 -14.77 2.80
N ALA A 98 3.61 -14.01 3.88
CA ALA A 98 3.16 -12.62 3.99
C ALA A 98 3.75 -11.66 2.93
N GLN A 99 4.74 -12.10 2.13
CA GLN A 99 5.35 -11.30 1.06
C GLN A 99 4.77 -11.55 -0.34
N ASN A 100 3.99 -12.61 -0.55
CA ASN A 100 3.59 -13.02 -1.90
C ASN A 100 2.74 -11.98 -2.64
N PHE A 101 1.89 -11.25 -1.94
CA PHE A 101 1.06 -10.24 -2.59
C PHE A 101 1.88 -9.03 -3.06
N TYR A 102 2.88 -8.59 -2.30
CA TYR A 102 3.78 -7.52 -2.72
C TYR A 102 4.54 -7.88 -4.00
N LEU A 103 5.04 -9.11 -4.11
CA LEU A 103 5.72 -9.58 -5.32
C LEU A 103 4.76 -9.59 -6.52
N TYR A 104 3.54 -10.08 -6.33
CA TYR A 104 2.51 -10.04 -7.36
C TYR A 104 2.19 -8.61 -7.84
N LEU A 105 2.06 -7.65 -6.92
CA LEU A 105 1.85 -6.24 -7.26
C LEU A 105 3.04 -5.65 -8.03
N LYS A 106 4.26 -6.02 -7.65
CA LYS A 106 5.48 -5.57 -8.34
C LYS A 106 5.54 -6.08 -9.78
N ASP A 107 5.18 -7.34 -10.01
CA ASP A 107 5.13 -7.91 -11.36
C ASP A 107 4.09 -7.19 -12.23
N LYS A 108 2.89 -6.90 -11.67
CA LYS A 108 1.87 -6.10 -12.36
C LYS A 108 2.35 -4.70 -12.73
N MET A 109 3.13 -4.06 -11.85
CA MET A 109 3.69 -2.74 -12.11
C MET A 109 4.69 -2.77 -13.27
N GLN A 110 5.53 -3.81 -13.35
CA GLN A 110 6.45 -3.99 -14.46
C GLN A 110 5.72 -4.23 -15.78
N GLU A 111 4.71 -5.11 -15.80
CA GLU A 111 3.88 -5.34 -16.99
C GLU A 111 3.24 -4.03 -17.51
N MET A 112 2.69 -3.21 -16.60
CA MET A 112 2.10 -1.92 -16.95
C MET A 112 3.12 -0.97 -17.58
N LEU A 113 4.32 -0.85 -16.99
CA LEU A 113 5.38 0.02 -17.50
C LEU A 113 5.88 -0.44 -18.88
N GLU A 114 5.99 -1.74 -19.11
CA GLU A 114 6.39 -2.29 -20.42
C GLU A 114 5.37 -1.99 -21.52
N ILE A 115 4.08 -1.98 -21.19
CA ILE A 115 3.01 -1.60 -22.12
C ILE A 115 3.10 -0.12 -22.47
N GLN A 116 3.36 0.75 -21.48
CA GLN A 116 3.48 2.20 -21.69
C GLN A 116 4.69 2.59 -22.54
N GLN A 117 5.81 1.86 -22.48
CA GLN A 117 7.00 2.14 -23.29
C GLN A 117 6.86 1.74 -24.78
N LYS A 118 5.84 0.94 -25.12
CA LYS A 118 5.58 0.47 -26.49
C LYS A 118 4.58 1.34 -27.26
N GLN A 119 4.02 2.36 -26.62
CA GLN A 119 3.06 3.32 -27.20
C GLN A 119 3.76 4.64 -27.50
#